data_AF-A0A928HAK5-F1
#
_entry.id   AF-A0A928HAK5-F1
#
_cell.length_a   1.000
_cell.length_b   1.000
_cell.length_c   1.000
_cell.angle_alpha   90.00
_cell.angle_beta   90.00
_cell.angle_gamma   90.00
#
_symmetry.space_group_name_H-M   'P 1'
#
loop_
_entity.id
_entity.type
_entity.pdbx_description
1 polymer ?
#
loop_
_entity_poly.entity_id
_entity_poly.type
_entity_poly.pdbx_seq_one_letter_code
_entity_poly.pdbx_strand_id
1 'polypeptide(L)'
;MAVKTEIICGTTWWNDVPMPHVTPGVVAGEWRLDQDYHFGSVLPDGRAFVIWIRHGFTFDGASIPRSLWRVCGAPMEIPRIAAALIHDWLYRAQVCDRELADEIFNFVCKTVGMSSWRTGPEWAALRAFGGSAWNENRKEWAKVSAARELGSLVLEGEEIK
;
A
#
# COMPACT_ATOMS: atom_id res chain seq x y z
N MET A 1 0.45 -27.03 2.28
CA MET A 1 -0.45 -26.33 3.21
C MET A 1 -1.41 -25.54 2.34
N ALA A 2 -2.67 -25.96 2.24
CA ALA A 2 -3.64 -25.37 1.31
C ALA A 2 -4.09 -24.02 1.86
N VAL A 3 -3.85 -22.94 1.12
CA VAL A 3 -4.40 -21.62 1.41
C VAL A 3 -5.90 -21.73 1.19
N LYS A 4 -6.70 -21.70 2.27
CA LYS A 4 -8.15 -21.62 2.19
C LYS A 4 -8.51 -20.24 1.63
N THR A 5 -8.88 -20.20 0.35
CA THR A 5 -9.52 -19.06 -0.27
C THR A 5 -10.99 -19.09 0.13
N GLU A 6 -11.35 -18.44 1.24
CA GLU A 6 -12.77 -18.18 1.53
C GLU A 6 -13.20 -16.98 0.70
N ILE A 7 -13.97 -17.24 -0.36
CA ILE A 7 -14.59 -16.21 -1.19
C ILE A 7 -15.78 -15.66 -0.42
N ILE A 8 -15.55 -14.57 0.31
CA ILE A 8 -16.64 -13.73 0.83
C ILE A 8 -16.85 -12.64 -0.22
N CYS A 9 -17.96 -12.74 -0.97
CA CYS A 9 -18.47 -11.72 -1.89
C CYS A 9 -17.44 -11.14 -2.88
N GLY A 10 -17.13 -11.87 -3.97
CA GLY A 10 -16.41 -11.34 -5.15
C GLY A 10 -14.97 -10.85 -4.95
N THR A 11 -14.52 -10.71 -3.70
CA THR A 11 -13.20 -10.23 -3.31
C THR A 11 -12.27 -11.42 -3.23
N THR A 12 -11.21 -11.43 -4.01
CA THR A 12 -10.18 -12.46 -3.91
C THR A 12 -9.29 -12.13 -2.72
N TRP A 13 -9.10 -13.07 -1.79
CA TRP A 13 -8.22 -12.89 -0.64
C TRP A 13 -6.88 -13.60 -0.88
N TRP A 14 -5.79 -13.02 -0.38
CA TRP A 14 -4.47 -13.64 -0.36
C TRP A 14 -3.88 -13.55 1.05
N ASN A 15 -3.82 -14.68 1.75
CA ASN A 15 -3.35 -14.78 3.14
C ASN A 15 -3.86 -13.59 4.00
N ASP A 16 -5.18 -13.47 4.13
CA ASP A 16 -5.87 -12.46 4.98
C ASP A 16 -5.84 -11.01 4.48
N VAL A 17 -5.27 -10.73 3.31
CA VAL A 17 -5.35 -9.41 2.66
C VAL A 17 -6.31 -9.47 1.48
N PRO A 18 -7.32 -8.57 1.38
CA PRO A 18 -8.17 -8.50 0.21
C PRO A 18 -7.34 -7.97 -0.96
N MET A 19 -7.48 -8.62 -2.12
CA MET A 19 -6.80 -8.18 -3.35
C MET A 19 -7.58 -7.02 -3.96
N PRO A 20 -6.91 -5.90 -4.30
CA PRO A 20 -7.57 -4.79 -4.95
C PRO A 20 -7.98 -5.16 -6.38
N HIS A 21 -9.15 -4.68 -6.78
CA HIS A 21 -9.60 -4.73 -8.16
C HIS A 21 -9.05 -3.52 -8.90
N VAL A 22 -8.19 -3.76 -9.90
CA VAL A 22 -7.50 -2.69 -10.61
C VAL A 22 -7.65 -2.81 -12.12
N THR A 23 -7.63 -1.66 -12.78
CA THR A 23 -7.60 -1.55 -14.25
C THR A 23 -6.41 -0.67 -14.66
N PRO A 24 -5.91 -0.79 -15.91
CA PRO A 24 -4.90 0.14 -16.42
C PRO A 24 -5.39 1.59 -16.32
N GLY A 25 -4.53 2.48 -15.83
CA GLY A 25 -4.79 3.92 -15.75
C GLY A 25 -4.74 4.61 -17.10
N VAL A 26 -5.09 5.90 -17.11
CA VAL A 26 -5.02 6.76 -18.31
C VAL A 26 -3.56 7.01 -18.71
N VAL A 27 -2.67 7.14 -17.71
CA VAL A 27 -1.24 7.32 -17.92
C VAL A 27 -0.58 5.95 -18.00
N ALA A 28 0.31 5.77 -18.99
CA ALA A 28 1.04 4.52 -19.17
C ALA A 28 1.89 4.21 -17.93
N GLY A 29 1.67 3.02 -17.35
CA GLY A 29 2.36 2.58 -16.13
C GLY A 29 1.58 2.83 -14.84
N GLU A 30 0.50 3.60 -14.88
CA GLU A 30 -0.41 3.75 -13.75
C GLU A 30 -1.52 2.68 -13.78
N TRP A 31 -2.03 2.39 -12.59
CA TRP A 31 -3.18 1.54 -12.35
C TRP A 31 -4.24 2.37 -11.64
N ARG A 32 -5.50 2.01 -11.86
CA ARG A 32 -6.65 2.64 -11.24
C ARG A 32 -7.38 1.63 -10.39
N LEU A 33 -7.66 1.98 -9.15
CA LEU A 33 -8.53 1.23 -8.27
C LEU A 33 -9.97 1.31 -8.78
N ASP A 34 -10.57 0.16 -9.09
CA ASP A 34 -11.91 0.08 -9.71
C ASP A 34 -13.04 -0.03 -8.66
N GLN A 35 -12.72 -0.56 -7.49
CA GLN A 35 -13.65 -0.76 -6.37
C GLN A 35 -13.06 -0.20 -5.07
N ASP A 36 -13.94 0.25 -4.17
CA ASP A 36 -13.52 0.71 -2.85
C ASP A 36 -12.73 -0.39 -2.14
N TYR A 37 -11.57 -0.02 -1.62
CA TYR A 37 -10.66 -0.91 -0.94
C TYR A 37 -10.75 -0.72 0.56
N HIS A 38 -10.96 -1.81 1.29
CA HIS A 38 -11.02 -1.82 2.74
C HIS A 38 -10.06 -2.87 3.27
N PHE A 39 -9.17 -2.48 4.18
CA PHE A 39 -8.28 -3.42 4.84
C PHE A 39 -7.93 -2.93 6.23
N GLY A 40 -8.03 -3.80 7.23
CA GLY A 40 -7.62 -3.49 8.59
C GLY A 40 -6.91 -4.67 9.23
N SER A 41 -5.95 -4.38 10.09
CA SER A 41 -5.18 -5.39 10.81
C SER A 41 -4.53 -4.80 12.06
N VAL A 42 -3.75 -5.62 12.75
CA VAL A 42 -2.99 -5.23 13.95
C VAL A 42 -1.51 -5.42 13.66
N LEU A 43 -0.74 -4.34 13.83
CA LEU A 43 0.71 -4.36 13.68
C LEU A 43 1.37 -5.23 14.77
N PRO A 44 2.61 -5.71 14.56
CA PRO A 44 3.30 -6.56 15.53
C PRO A 44 3.51 -5.93 16.92
N ASP A 45 3.46 -4.59 17.01
CA ASP A 45 3.58 -3.85 18.26
C ASP A 45 2.24 -3.60 18.98
N GLY A 46 1.13 -4.10 18.42
CA GLY A 46 -0.21 -4.03 19.01
C GLY A 46 -1.09 -2.90 18.47
N ARG A 47 -0.56 -1.97 17.66
CA ARG A 47 -1.36 -0.89 17.07
C ARG A 47 -2.31 -1.43 16.01
N ALA A 48 -3.62 -1.20 16.18
CA ALA A 48 -4.62 -1.55 15.19
C ALA A 48 -4.75 -0.45 14.15
N PHE A 49 -4.90 -0.81 12.86
CA PHE A 49 -5.18 0.13 11.79
C PHE A 49 -6.30 -0.35 10.89
N VAL A 50 -7.04 0.60 10.30
CA VAL A 50 -8.02 0.36 9.24
C VAL A 50 -7.81 1.39 8.15
N ILE A 51 -7.68 0.93 6.92
CA ILE A 51 -7.51 1.74 5.72
C ILE A 51 -8.74 1.56 4.84
N TRP A 52 -9.27 2.70 4.40
CA TRP A 52 -10.27 2.77 3.37
C TRP A 52 -9.76 3.64 2.23
N ILE A 53 -9.86 3.15 0.99
CA ILE A 53 -9.49 3.89 -0.21
C ILE A 53 -10.66 3.81 -1.19
N ARG A 54 -11.18 4.96 -1.58
CA ARG A 54 -12.25 5.11 -2.55
C ARG A 54 -11.76 4.72 -3.94
N HIS A 55 -12.62 4.05 -4.70
CA HIS A 55 -12.42 3.77 -6.11
C HIS A 55 -12.08 5.05 -6.90
N GLY A 56 -11.30 4.91 -7.98
CA GLY A 56 -10.81 6.03 -8.76
C GLY A 56 -9.42 6.54 -8.35
N PHE A 57 -8.89 6.12 -7.19
CA PHE A 57 -7.50 6.36 -6.86
C PHE A 57 -6.57 5.70 -7.90
N THR A 58 -5.66 6.49 -8.48
CA THR A 58 -4.62 5.96 -9.38
C THR A 58 -3.33 5.76 -8.60
N PHE A 59 -2.54 4.75 -8.96
CA PHE A 59 -1.28 4.45 -8.32
C PHE A 59 -0.32 3.79 -9.31
N ASP A 60 0.97 4.07 -9.19
CA ASP A 60 2.02 3.65 -10.13
C ASP A 60 2.79 2.41 -9.64
N GLY A 61 2.42 1.91 -8.46
CA GLY A 61 3.08 0.78 -7.81
C GLY A 61 4.18 1.28 -6.89
N ALA A 62 4.46 0.52 -5.82
CA ALA A 62 5.35 0.94 -4.73
C ALA A 62 6.62 1.62 -5.28
N SER A 63 6.94 2.79 -4.72
CA SER A 63 8.07 3.66 -5.05
C SER A 63 9.44 3.01 -4.75
N ILE A 64 9.70 1.88 -5.40
CA ILE A 64 10.95 1.12 -5.33
C ILE A 64 11.82 1.63 -6.48
N PRO A 65 13.02 2.17 -6.20
CA PRO A 65 13.97 2.51 -7.25
C PRO A 65 14.16 1.36 -8.25
N ARG A 66 14.15 1.65 -9.56
CA ARG A 66 14.28 0.64 -10.64
C ARG A 66 15.48 -0.30 -10.46
N SER A 67 16.55 0.16 -9.81
CA SER A 67 17.73 -0.65 -9.48
C SER A 67 17.42 -1.82 -8.55
N LEU A 68 16.40 -1.70 -7.69
CA LEU A 68 16.00 -2.72 -6.72
C LEU A 68 14.97 -3.71 -7.26
N TRP A 69 14.38 -3.46 -8.44
CA TRP A 69 13.38 -4.36 -9.04
C TRP A 69 13.95 -5.75 -9.33
N ARG A 70 15.26 -5.86 -9.59
CA ARG A 70 15.94 -7.15 -9.80
C ARG A 70 16.02 -8.01 -8.54
N VAL A 71 15.98 -7.39 -7.37
CA VAL A 71 16.14 -8.07 -6.06
C VAL A 71 14.79 -8.27 -5.39
N CYS A 72 13.96 -7.24 -5.41
CA CYS A 72 12.66 -7.24 -4.72
C CYS A 72 11.57 -7.86 -5.58
N GLY A 73 11.64 -7.77 -6.92
CA GLY A 73 10.56 -8.12 -7.84
C GLY A 73 9.87 -6.89 -8.41
N ALA A 74 8.90 -7.09 -9.30
CA ALA A 74 8.19 -5.99 -9.95
C ALA A 74 7.19 -5.32 -8.97
N PRO A 75 7.02 -3.98 -9.02
CA PRO A 75 6.12 -3.26 -8.10
C PRO A 75 4.67 -3.75 -8.12
N MET A 76 4.22 -4.27 -9.27
CA MET A 76 2.84 -4.72 -9.52
C MET A 76 2.70 -6.25 -9.57
N GLU A 77 3.65 -6.99 -9.01
CA GLU A 77 3.57 -8.45 -8.90
C GLU A 77 2.46 -8.86 -7.92
N ILE A 78 1.66 -9.88 -8.25
CA ILE A 78 0.77 -10.49 -7.25
C ILE A 78 1.64 -11.31 -6.28
N PRO A 79 1.48 -11.15 -4.95
CA PRO A 79 0.41 -10.45 -4.23
C PRO A 79 0.77 -9.04 -3.71
N ARG A 80 1.90 -8.45 -4.13
CA ARG A 80 2.40 -7.13 -3.69
C ARG A 80 1.44 -5.97 -4.00
N ILE A 81 0.57 -6.13 -5.00
CA ILE A 81 -0.32 -5.05 -5.46
C ILE A 81 -1.14 -4.38 -4.35
N ALA A 82 -1.60 -5.14 -3.35
CA ALA A 82 -2.32 -4.59 -2.20
C ALA A 82 -1.42 -3.69 -1.34
N ALA A 83 -0.19 -4.13 -1.08
CA ALA A 83 0.80 -3.34 -0.34
C ALA A 83 1.17 -2.06 -1.10
N ALA A 84 1.36 -2.17 -2.42
CA ALA A 84 1.67 -1.03 -3.28
C ALA A 84 0.56 0.03 -3.28
N LEU A 85 -0.71 -0.39 -3.44
CA LEU A 85 -1.87 0.50 -3.36
C LEU A 85 -1.91 1.26 -2.03
N ILE A 86 -1.77 0.54 -0.91
CA ILE A 86 -1.80 1.13 0.43
C ILE A 86 -0.65 2.12 0.61
N HIS A 87 0.56 1.76 0.19
CA HIS A 87 1.76 2.59 0.34
C HIS A 87 1.68 3.88 -0.47
N ASP A 88 1.31 3.79 -1.75
CA ASP A 88 1.17 4.96 -2.62
C ASP A 88 0.09 5.91 -2.11
N TRP A 89 -1.03 5.38 -1.58
CA TRP A 89 -2.05 6.21 -0.95
C TRP A 89 -1.53 6.91 0.31
N LEU A 90 -0.88 6.19 1.24
CA LEU A 90 -0.33 6.78 2.47
C LEU A 90 0.74 7.85 2.18
N TYR A 91 1.61 7.61 1.20
CA TYR A 91 2.65 8.56 0.79
C TYR A 91 2.10 9.85 0.19
N ARG A 92 0.99 9.75 -0.54
CA ARG A 92 0.30 10.91 -1.13
C ARG A 92 -0.56 11.63 -0.11
N ALA A 93 -1.37 10.90 0.67
CA ALA A 93 -2.28 11.48 1.65
C ALA A 93 -1.53 12.10 2.85
N GLN A 94 -0.38 11.55 3.24
CA GLN A 94 0.44 12.01 4.36
C GLN A 94 -0.37 12.23 5.64
N VAL A 95 -1.29 11.30 5.90
CA VAL A 95 -2.13 11.29 7.12
C VAL A 95 -1.33 10.78 8.31
N CYS A 96 -0.37 9.87 8.09
CA CYS A 96 0.57 9.40 9.10
C CYS A 96 2.00 9.89 8.84
N ASP A 97 2.93 9.49 9.71
CA ASP A 97 4.36 9.63 9.43
C ASP A 97 4.82 8.56 8.42
N ARG A 98 5.97 8.83 7.80
CA ARG A 98 6.55 7.95 6.78
C ARG A 98 6.92 6.60 7.37
N GLU A 99 7.40 6.62 8.61
CA GLU A 99 7.75 5.46 9.41
C GLU A 99 6.60 4.45 9.49
N LEU A 100 5.39 4.90 9.86
CA LEU A 100 4.20 4.06 9.92
C LEU A 100 3.76 3.60 8.53
N ALA A 101 3.85 4.46 7.52
CA ALA A 101 3.53 4.06 6.14
C ALA A 101 4.43 2.91 5.64
N ASP A 102 5.74 3.02 5.87
CA ASP A 102 6.72 1.99 5.52
C ASP A 102 6.52 0.69 6.35
N GLU A 103 6.08 0.82 7.59
CA GLU A 103 5.78 -0.30 8.48
C GLU A 103 4.53 -1.08 8.04
N ILE A 104 3.43 -0.37 7.74
CA ILE A 104 2.21 -0.97 7.20
C ILE A 104 2.52 -1.69 5.88
N PHE A 105 3.32 -1.09 4.99
CA PHE A 105 3.74 -1.73 3.75
C PHE A 105 4.47 -3.07 4.00
N ASN A 106 5.46 -3.06 4.89
CA ASN A 106 6.22 -4.27 5.23
C ASN A 106 5.34 -5.33 5.89
N PHE A 107 4.40 -4.92 6.74
CA PHE A 107 3.41 -5.80 7.35
C PHE A 107 2.57 -6.48 6.27
N VAL A 108 1.93 -5.71 5.38
CA VAL A 108 1.08 -6.26 4.30
C VAL A 108 1.86 -7.22 3.42
N CYS A 109 3.09 -6.86 3.01
CA CYS A 109 3.96 -7.73 2.23
C CYS A 109 4.21 -9.09 2.91
N LYS A 110 4.50 -9.09 4.21
CA LYS A 110 4.69 -10.33 4.98
C LYS A 110 3.40 -11.13 5.11
N THR A 111 2.28 -10.46 5.35
CA THR A 111 0.95 -11.06 5.50
C THR A 111 0.54 -11.77 4.21
N VAL A 112 0.76 -11.15 3.05
CA VAL A 112 0.55 -11.81 1.74
C VAL A 112 1.58 -12.92 1.43
N GLY A 113 2.46 -13.28 2.36
CA GLY A 113 3.39 -14.41 2.24
C GLY A 113 4.64 -14.11 1.42
N MET A 114 4.99 -12.83 1.22
CA MET A 114 6.27 -12.50 0.61
C MET A 114 7.42 -12.87 1.54
N SER A 115 8.40 -13.57 0.98
CA SER A 115 9.57 -14.02 1.72
C SER A 115 10.40 -12.86 2.27
N SER A 116 10.90 -13.00 3.49
CA SER A 116 11.67 -11.97 4.20
C SER A 116 12.93 -11.50 3.47
N TRP A 117 13.50 -12.32 2.59
CA TRP A 117 14.66 -11.95 1.78
C TRP A 117 14.32 -10.95 0.67
N ARG A 118 13.05 -10.90 0.22
CA ARG A 118 12.55 -9.89 -0.72
C ARG A 118 12.15 -8.60 0.00
N THR A 119 11.42 -8.74 1.11
CA THR A 119 10.84 -7.59 1.84
C THR A 119 11.86 -6.84 2.69
N GLY A 120 12.89 -7.52 3.21
CA GLY A 120 13.94 -6.89 4.03
C GLY A 120 14.71 -5.79 3.29
N PRO A 121 15.30 -6.07 2.11
CA PRO A 121 15.99 -5.06 1.30
C PRO A 121 15.05 -3.94 0.82
N GLU A 122 13.81 -4.27 0.50
CA GLU A 122 12.78 -3.31 0.06
C GLU A 122 12.46 -2.31 1.18
N TRP A 123 12.20 -2.81 2.39
CA TRP A 123 11.98 -2.00 3.57
C TRP A 123 13.19 -1.14 3.91
N ALA A 124 14.41 -1.70 3.87
CA ALA A 124 15.63 -0.93 4.12
C ALA A 124 15.81 0.22 3.10
N ALA A 125 15.46 -0.02 1.83
CA ALA A 125 15.52 0.98 0.79
C ALA A 125 14.48 2.09 0.98
N LEU A 126 13.25 1.76 1.39
CA LEU A 126 12.22 2.76 1.72
C LEU A 126 12.66 3.65 2.89
N ARG A 127 13.25 3.04 3.93
CA ARG A 127 13.79 3.79 5.08
C ARG A 127 14.90 4.75 4.66
N ALA A 128 15.81 4.31 3.79
CA ALA A 128 16.98 5.07 3.36
C ALA A 128 16.68 6.14 2.28
N PHE A 129 15.79 5.87 1.34
CA PHE A 129 15.58 6.68 0.14
C PHE A 129 14.15 7.23 -0.04
N GLY A 130 13.17 6.69 0.69
CA GLY A 130 11.76 7.11 0.59
C GLY A 130 11.52 8.56 1.03
N GLY A 131 12.45 9.16 1.78
CA GLY A 131 12.37 10.56 2.22
C GLY A 131 12.28 11.58 1.08
N SER A 132 12.92 11.34 -0.07
CA SER A 132 12.81 12.26 -1.22
C SER A 132 11.39 12.26 -1.78
N ALA A 133 10.87 11.08 -2.08
CA ALA A 133 9.51 10.91 -2.60
C ALA A 133 8.45 11.43 -1.62
N TRP A 134 8.63 11.20 -0.32
CA TRP A 134 7.76 11.75 0.72
C TRP A 134 7.76 13.29 0.71
N ASN A 135 8.94 13.91 0.64
CA ASN A 135 9.06 15.36 0.63
C ASN A 135 8.60 16.01 -0.68
N GLU A 136 8.75 15.34 -1.81
CA GLU A 136 8.23 15.78 -3.11
C GLU A 136 6.70 15.78 -3.11
N ASN A 137 6.06 14.69 -2.66
CA ASN A 137 4.60 14.63 -2.51
C ASN A 137 4.08 15.74 -1.58
N ARG A 138 4.79 16.05 -0.50
CA ARG A 138 4.41 17.11 0.45
C ARG A 138 4.35 18.50 -0.19
N LYS A 139 5.19 18.77 -1.20
CA LYS A 139 5.21 20.05 -1.93
C LYS A 139 3.99 20.20 -2.84
N GLU A 140 3.41 19.08 -3.27
CA GLU A 140 2.24 19.05 -4.15
C GLU A 140 0.93 18.96 -3.37
N TRP A 141 0.64 19.97 -2.55
CA TRP A 141 -0.52 19.98 -1.65
C TRP A 141 -1.86 19.65 -2.32
N ALA A 142 -2.05 20.01 -3.59
CA ALA A 142 -3.25 19.65 -4.36
C ALA A 142 -3.40 18.12 -4.51
N LYS A 143 -2.31 17.40 -4.78
CA LYS A 143 -2.30 15.93 -4.83
C LYS A 143 -2.54 15.32 -3.45
N VAL A 144 -1.95 15.92 -2.40
CA VAL A 144 -2.16 15.49 -1.01
C VAL A 144 -3.63 15.59 -0.62
N SER A 145 -4.24 16.74 -0.88
CA SER A 145 -5.65 17.01 -0.56
C SER A 145 -6.58 16.05 -1.31
N ALA A 146 -6.35 15.86 -2.62
CA ALA A 146 -7.12 14.92 -3.41
C ALA A 146 -6.99 13.47 -2.89
N ALA A 147 -5.78 13.06 -2.47
CA ALA A 147 -5.57 11.73 -1.89
C ALA A 147 -6.31 11.54 -0.56
N ARG A 148 -6.38 12.58 0.28
CA ARG A 148 -7.15 12.59 1.54
C ARG A 148 -8.66 12.52 1.32
N GLU A 149 -9.18 13.09 0.23
CA GLU A 149 -10.59 12.94 -0.13
C GLU A 149 -10.94 11.53 -0.62
N LEU A 150 -9.94 10.81 -1.13
CA LEU A 150 -10.07 9.46 -1.66
C LEU A 150 -9.77 8.36 -0.65
N GLY A 151 -9.61 8.66 0.64
CA GLY A 151 -9.42 7.61 1.64
C GLY A 151 -9.27 8.11 3.07
N SER A 152 -9.18 7.17 4.00
CA SER A 152 -9.00 7.45 5.42
C SER A 152 -8.16 6.37 6.08
N LEU A 153 -7.36 6.75 7.07
CA LEU A 153 -6.64 5.85 7.96
C LEU A 153 -7.22 6.01 9.36
N VAL A 154 -7.69 4.92 9.95
CA VAL A 154 -8.03 4.86 11.37
C VAL A 154 -6.90 4.12 12.08
N LEU A 155 -6.32 4.71 13.12
CA LEU A 155 -5.28 4.11 13.94
C LEU A 155 -5.77 4.07 15.39
N GLU A 156 -5.74 2.88 16.02
CA GLU A 156 -6.18 2.67 17.40
C GLU A 156 -7.61 3.15 17.70
N GLY A 157 -8.46 3.20 16.67
CA GLY A 157 -9.84 3.67 16.77
C GLY A 157 -10.02 5.18 16.55
N GLU A 158 -8.94 5.92 16.30
CA GLU A 158 -8.96 7.34 15.94
C GLU A 158 -8.77 7.52 14.42
N GLU A 159 -9.69 8.24 13.78
CA GLU A 159 -9.54 8.59 12.35
C GLU A 159 -8.49 9.70 12.20
N ILE A 160 -7.45 9.42 11.42
CA ILE A 160 -6.37 10.36 11.12
C ILE A 160 -6.64 11.03 9.77
N LYS A 161 -6.73 12.37 9.76
CA LYS A 161 -7.07 13.22 8.59
C LYS A 161 -5.94 14.16 8.16
#